data_AF-A0A4Q1TJV6-F1
#
_entry.id   AF-A0A4Q1TJV6-F1
#
_cell.length_a   1.000
_cell.length_b   1.000
_cell.length_c   1.000
_cell.angle_alpha   90.00
_cell.angle_beta   90.00
_cell.angle_gamma   90.00
#
_symmetry.space_group_name_H-M   'P 1'
#
loop_
_entity.id
_entity.type
_entity.pdbx_description
1 polymer ?
#
loop_
_entity_poly.entity_id
_entity_poly.type
_entity_poly.pdbx_seq_one_letter_code
_entity_poly.pdbx_strand_id
1 'polypeptide(L)'
;MTGNKTYLDVTPEEAYERILISHPTGADETTVYHPPLAGEKAWTRTFATLAEAEAYALGLASQGGQAVIPYTRDKLKWWLPERLW
;
A
#
# COMPACT_ATOMS: atom_id res chain seq x y z
N MET A 1 7.17 -15.83 -9.22
CA MET A 1 7.72 -14.51 -8.83
C MET A 1 7.25 -14.20 -7.42
N THR A 2 7.94 -14.75 -6.44
CA THR A 2 7.75 -14.55 -5.00
C THR A 2 8.73 -13.45 -4.62
N GLY A 3 8.40 -12.28 -4.11
CA GLY A 3 7.15 -11.65 -3.76
C GLY A 3 7.60 -10.42 -2.98
N ASN A 4 7.70 -9.26 -3.63
CA ASN A 4 8.10 -7.97 -3.05
C ASN A 4 7.03 -7.41 -2.09
N LYS A 5 6.24 -8.29 -1.45
CA LYS A 5 5.25 -7.96 -0.43
C LYS A 5 5.93 -7.99 0.94
N THR A 6 5.80 -6.91 1.70
CA THR A 6 6.18 -6.83 3.09
C THR A 6 4.91 -6.75 3.93
N TYR A 7 4.64 -7.76 4.75
CA TYR A 7 3.50 -7.72 5.67
C TYR A 7 3.80 -6.81 6.85
N LEU A 8 2.81 -6.05 7.25
CA LEU A 8 2.89 -5.11 8.34
C LEU A 8 2.30 -5.75 9.60
N ASP A 9 2.94 -5.52 10.73
CA ASP A 9 2.45 -5.95 12.04
C ASP A 9 1.51 -4.88 12.62
N VAL A 10 0.40 -4.63 11.94
CA VAL A 10 -0.69 -3.73 12.40
C VAL A 10 -1.93 -4.55 12.70
N THR A 11 -2.69 -4.17 13.73
CA THR A 11 -4.05 -4.71 13.90
C THR A 11 -5.01 -4.11 12.87
N PRO A 12 -6.16 -4.75 12.59
CA PRO A 12 -7.17 -4.17 11.69
C PRO A 12 -7.63 -2.77 12.09
N GLU A 13 -7.66 -2.47 13.38
CA GLU A 13 -8.08 -1.17 13.92
C GLU A 13 -6.99 -0.09 13.79
N GLU A 14 -5.72 -0.49 13.76
CA GLU A 14 -4.57 0.40 13.53
C GLU A 14 -4.30 0.63 12.04
N ALA A 15 -4.82 -0.25 11.18
CA ALA A 15 -4.58 -0.22 9.76
C ALA A 15 -5.38 0.90 9.08
N TYR A 16 -4.77 1.50 8.07
CA TYR A 16 -5.51 2.38 7.17
C TYR A 16 -6.50 1.55 6.35
N GLU A 17 -7.71 2.05 6.10
CA GLU A 17 -8.80 1.23 5.54
C GLU A 17 -8.77 1.07 4.01
N ARG A 18 -7.97 1.89 3.32
CA ARG A 18 -7.99 2.00 1.85
C ARG A 18 -6.65 1.64 1.24
N ILE A 19 -6.69 1.23 -0.02
CA ILE A 19 -5.48 1.03 -0.82
C ILE A 19 -4.84 2.39 -1.07
N LEU A 20 -3.53 2.48 -0.86
CA LEU A 20 -2.74 3.71 -1.05
C LEU A 20 -1.60 3.48 -2.01
N ILE A 21 -1.27 4.52 -2.78
CA ILE A 21 -0.06 4.61 -3.59
C ILE A 21 0.82 5.70 -2.99
N SER A 22 2.04 5.34 -2.60
CA SER A 22 3.05 6.24 -2.04
C SER A 22 4.18 6.37 -3.04
N HIS A 23 4.32 7.56 -3.63
CA HIS A 23 5.42 7.91 -4.54
C HIS A 23 6.09 9.18 -4.03
N PRO A 24 7.07 9.06 -3.10
CA PRO A 24 7.75 10.21 -2.54
C PRO A 24 8.41 11.07 -3.61
N THR A 25 8.40 12.40 -3.43
CA THR A 25 9.05 13.31 -4.40
C THR A 25 10.52 12.93 -4.58
N GLY A 26 10.93 12.65 -5.81
CA GLY A 26 12.31 12.26 -6.14
C GLY A 26 12.63 10.79 -5.85
N ALA A 27 11.64 9.93 -5.58
CA ALA A 27 11.84 8.50 -5.49
C ALA A 27 11.81 7.84 -6.88
N ASP A 28 12.71 6.87 -7.09
CA ASP A 28 12.70 6.01 -8.28
C ASP A 28 11.69 4.86 -8.17
N GLU A 29 11.13 4.64 -6.99
CA GLU A 29 10.21 3.54 -6.69
C GLU A 29 8.86 4.05 -6.19
N THR A 30 7.84 3.23 -6.39
CA THR A 30 6.47 3.50 -5.91
C THR A 30 5.99 2.35 -5.05
N THR A 31 5.39 2.66 -3.90
CA THR A 31 4.90 1.65 -2.97
C THR A 31 3.37 1.63 -2.97
N VAL A 32 2.78 0.45 -3.15
CA VAL A 32 1.36 0.20 -2.89
C VAL A 32 1.21 -0.34 -1.48
N TYR A 33 0.32 0.25 -0.70
CA TYR A 33 -0.18 -0.32 0.56
C TYR A 33 -1.54 -0.96 0.31
N HIS A 34 -1.73 -2.15 0.86
CA HIS A 34 -3.01 -2.83 0.90
C HIS A 34 -3.46 -3.00 2.36
N PRO A 35 -4.69 -2.58 2.69
CA PRO A 35 -5.26 -2.77 4.02
C PRO A 35 -5.52 -4.26 4.31
N PRO A 36 -5.75 -4.64 5.57
CA PRO A 36 -6.23 -5.99 5.89
C PRO A 36 -7.55 -6.26 5.16
N LEU A 37 -7.67 -7.42 4.52
CA LEU A 37 -8.89 -7.84 3.83
C LEU A 37 -9.05 -9.35 3.92
N ALA A 38 -10.25 -9.81 4.25
CA ALA A 38 -10.62 -11.23 4.25
C ALA A 38 -9.65 -12.16 5.01
N GLY A 39 -9.07 -11.67 6.12
CA GLY A 39 -8.11 -12.42 6.94
C GLY A 39 -6.64 -12.30 6.51
N GLU A 40 -6.33 -11.58 5.42
CA GLU A 40 -4.95 -11.20 5.07
C GLU A 40 -4.51 -10.01 5.94
N LYS A 41 -3.28 -10.05 6.47
CA LYS A 41 -2.66 -8.90 7.15
C LYS A 41 -2.42 -7.76 6.16
N ALA A 42 -2.37 -6.52 6.65
CA ALA A 42 -1.92 -5.40 5.83
C ALA A 42 -0.53 -5.67 5.25
N TRP A 43 -0.26 -5.16 4.06
CA TRP A 43 1.04 -5.32 3.42
C TRP A 43 1.38 -4.14 2.50
N THR A 44 2.66 -4.00 2.21
CA THR A 44 3.16 -3.07 1.20
C THR A 44 3.85 -3.82 0.08
N ARG A 45 3.89 -3.24 -1.11
CA ARG A 45 4.62 -3.76 -2.26
C ARG A 45 5.25 -2.64 -3.06
N THR A 46 6.54 -2.74 -3.33
CA THR A 46 7.29 -1.74 -4.11
C THR A 46 7.31 -2.08 -5.59
N PHE A 47 7.26 -1.07 -6.44
CA PHE A 47 7.26 -1.15 -7.89
C PHE A 47 8.30 -0.19 -8.45
N ALA A 48 8.88 -0.54 -9.60
CA ALA A 48 9.90 0.28 -10.26
C ALA A 48 9.29 1.52 -10.91
N THR A 49 7.98 1.52 -11.20
CA THR A 49 7.30 2.66 -11.80
C THR A 49 5.95 2.96 -11.14
N LEU A 50 5.55 4.22 -11.22
CA LEU A 50 4.22 4.65 -10.78
C LEU A 50 3.11 3.96 -11.58
N ALA A 51 3.28 3.82 -12.90
CA ALA A 51 2.29 3.20 -13.77
C ALA A 51 2.01 1.73 -13.40
N GLU A 52 3.04 0.95 -13.04
CA GLU A 52 2.87 -0.43 -12.56
C GLU A 52 2.13 -0.48 -11.23
N ALA A 53 2.47 0.43 -10.30
CA ALA A 53 1.80 0.53 -9.01
C ALA A 53 0.32 0.90 -9.16
N GLU A 54 -0.01 1.85 -10.04
CA GLU A 54 -1.38 2.27 -10.35
C GLU A 54 -2.20 1.13 -10.95
N ALA A 55 -1.67 0.45 -11.97
CA ALA A 55 -2.34 -0.69 -12.60
C ALA A 55 -2.59 -1.81 -11.57
N TYR A 56 -1.63 -2.07 -10.69
CA TYR A 56 -1.78 -3.07 -9.64
C TYR A 56 -2.82 -2.66 -8.59
N ALA A 57 -2.79 -1.42 -8.11
CA ALA A 57 -3.75 -0.91 -7.12
C ALA A 57 -5.19 -0.91 -7.67
N LEU A 58 -5.38 -0.55 -8.94
CA LEU A 58 -6.67 -0.65 -9.62
C LEU A 58 -7.16 -2.10 -9.71
N GLY A 59 -6.26 -3.05 -10.01
CA GLY A 59 -6.57 -4.48 -10.01
C GLY A 59 -7.05 -4.97 -8.64
N LEU A 60 -6.36 -4.57 -7.55
CA LEU A 60 -6.74 -4.91 -6.18
C LEU A 60 -8.12 -4.35 -5.82
N ALA A 61 -8.36 -3.07 -6.13
CA ALA A 61 -9.64 -2.42 -5.87
C ALA A 61 -10.81 -3.09 -6.61
N SER A 62 -10.60 -3.47 -7.88
CA SER A 62 -11.60 -4.19 -8.66
C SER A 62 -11.92 -5.58 -8.12
N GLN A 63 -10.96 -6.24 -7.46
CA GLN A 63 -11.14 -7.59 -6.91
C GLN A 63 -11.69 -7.58 -5.48
N GLY A 64 -11.23 -6.65 -4.65
CA GLY A 64 -11.58 -6.55 -3.23
C GLY A 64 -12.76 -5.63 -2.92
N GLY A 65 -13.25 -4.86 -3.89
CA GLY A 65 -14.31 -3.86 -3.70
C GLY A 65 -13.88 -2.65 -2.86
N GLN A 66 -12.58 -2.47 -2.63
CA GLN A 66 -12.04 -1.38 -1.82
C GLN A 66 -11.83 -0.12 -2.66
N ALA A 67 -12.07 1.04 -2.06
CA ALA A 67 -11.78 2.32 -2.71
C ALA A 67 -10.27 2.60 -2.73
N VAL A 68 -9.76 3.05 -3.88
CA VAL A 68 -8.41 3.59 -4.01
C VAL A 68 -8.44 5.07 -3.63
N ILE A 69 -7.52 5.53 -2.79
CA ILE A 69 -7.19 6.97 -2.73
C ILE A 69 -6.02 7.22 -3.68
N PRO A 70 -6.14 8.16 -4.64
CA PRO A 70 -5.04 8.49 -5.52
C PRO A 70 -3.96 9.28 -4.76
N TYR A 71 -2.78 8.67 -4.75
CA TYR A 71 -1.42 9.13 -4.45
C TYR A 71 -1.17 10.04 -3.22
N THR A 72 -0.14 9.67 -2.47
CA THR A 72 0.61 10.63 -1.64
C THR A 72 2.02 10.81 -2.19
N ARG A 73 2.54 12.04 -2.12
CA ARG A 73 3.94 12.40 -2.42
C ARG A 73 4.86 12.27 -1.20
N ASP A 74 4.34 11.71 -0.11
CA ASP A 74 5.07 11.41 1.12
C ASP A 74 5.22 9.90 1.30
N LYS A 75 6.12 9.50 2.21
CA LYS A 75 6.32 8.10 2.56
C LYS A 75 5.13 7.58 3.39
N LEU A 76 4.84 6.28 3.27
CA LEU A 76 3.82 5.58 4.09
C LEU A 76 4.01 5.73 5.60
N LYS A 77 5.19 6.12 6.08
CA LYS A 77 5.52 6.32 7.49
C LYS A 77 4.46 7.14 8.25
N TRP A 78 3.91 8.20 7.64
CA TRP A 78 2.96 9.08 8.32
C TRP A 78 1.59 8.44 8.59
N TRP A 79 1.27 7.34 7.91
CA TRP A 79 0.00 6.61 8.05
C TRP A 79 0.12 5.39 8.96
N LEU A 80 1.33 4.90 9.21
CA LEU A 80 1.57 3.74 10.05
C LEU A 80 1.68 4.16 11.52
N PRO A 81 1.29 3.28 12.46
CA PRO A 81 1.58 3.47 13.88
C PRO A 81 3.07 3.76 14.14
N GLU A 82 3.37 4.60 15.13
CA GLU A 82 4.74 5.03 15.49
C GLU A 82 5.71 3.86 15.75
N ARG A 83 5.21 2.73 16.22
CA ARG A 83 6.02 1.52 16.47
C ARG A 83 6.53 0.83 15.20
N LEU A 84 6.10 1.26 14.02
CA LEU A 84 6.49 0.73 12.70
C LEU A 84 7.33 1.70 11.87
N TRP A 85 7.80 2.79 12.50
CA TRP A 85 8.51 3.92 11.87
C TRP A 85 10.00 3.73 11.66
#